data_AF-A0A4V1UTQ5-F1
#
_entry.id   AF-A0A4V1UTQ5-F1
#
_cell.length_a   1.000
_cell.length_b   1.000
_cell.length_c   1.000
_cell.angle_alpha   90.00
_cell.angle_beta   90.00
_cell.angle_gamma   90.00
#
_symmetry.space_group_name_H-M   'P 1'
#
loop_
_entity.id
_entity.type
_entity.pdbx_description
1 polymer ?
#
loop_
_entity_poly.entity_id
_entity_poly.type
_entity_poly.pdbx_seq_one_letter_code
_entity_poly.pdbx_strand_id
1 'polypeptide(L)'
;MGGLEFAVGIPGTLGGALVSNAGAYRGEISDHLEEIEIQEGSERRWVGKDWMEFGYRDSRLRRSGSPEVALLRVRFKLPPRAQKAAYESAREFQRQRIGKQPPTPSAGSFFKNVQNTELAHRLPGLPALLRDLGKIPAGFLIESLGMKGLRQGGAMVGKRHANFLLNVGGATANDIRTLAGMVKGRVREAYGVELEEEVLYLGRWRGSW
;
A
#
# COMPACT_ATOMS: atom_id res chain seq x y z
N MET A 1 0.71 -25.42 -6.25
CA MET A 1 0.58 -24.62 -5.01
C MET A 1 -0.21 -23.37 -5.34
N GLY A 2 -1.00 -22.87 -4.39
CA GLY A 2 -1.71 -21.58 -4.50
C GLY A 2 -1.34 -20.66 -3.35
N GLY A 3 -2.08 -19.56 -3.19
CA GLY A 3 -1.97 -18.64 -2.06
C GLY A 3 -1.25 -17.32 -2.36
N LEU A 4 -0.47 -17.26 -3.45
CA LEU A 4 0.28 -16.04 -3.83
C LEU A 4 -0.24 -15.37 -5.10
N GLU A 5 -1.39 -15.82 -5.64
CA GLU A 5 -1.97 -15.26 -6.86
C GLU A 5 -2.27 -13.76 -6.70
N PHE A 6 -2.64 -13.32 -5.49
CA PHE A 6 -2.92 -11.91 -5.19
C PHE A 6 -1.70 -10.99 -5.41
N ALA A 7 -0.48 -11.54 -5.30
CA ALA A 7 0.76 -10.80 -5.36
C ALA A 7 1.22 -10.52 -6.80
N VAL A 8 0.56 -11.10 -7.79
CA VAL A 8 0.89 -10.89 -9.21
C VAL A 8 0.86 -9.40 -9.57
N GLY A 9 1.97 -8.93 -10.14
CA GLY A 9 2.16 -7.54 -10.53
C GLY A 9 2.31 -6.55 -9.38
N ILE A 10 2.46 -6.98 -8.12
CA ILE A 10 2.95 -6.10 -7.05
C ILE A 10 4.44 -5.83 -7.30
N PRO A 11 4.87 -4.56 -7.47
CA PRO A 11 6.28 -4.23 -7.66
C PRO A 11 7.08 -4.35 -6.35
N GLY A 12 8.41 -4.41 -6.48
CA GLY A 12 9.33 -4.44 -5.34
C GLY A 12 9.90 -5.83 -5.05
N THR A 13 10.56 -5.95 -3.90
CA THR A 13 11.17 -7.21 -3.45
C THR A 13 10.28 -7.92 -2.44
N LEU A 14 10.52 -9.22 -2.23
CA LEU A 14 9.85 -9.99 -1.18
C LEU A 14 10.09 -9.41 0.22
N GLY A 15 11.32 -8.94 0.51
CA GLY A 15 11.62 -8.28 1.77
C GLY A 15 10.81 -7.00 1.98
N GLY A 16 10.70 -6.16 0.95
CA GLY A 16 9.85 -4.96 0.99
C GLY A 16 8.36 -5.29 1.17
N ALA A 17 7.89 -6.37 0.54
CA ALA A 17 6.52 -6.85 0.73
C ALA A 17 6.25 -7.22 2.20
N LEU A 18 7.20 -7.85 2.89
CA LEU A 18 7.08 -8.15 4.31
C LEU A 18 7.07 -6.89 5.17
N VAL A 19 7.95 -5.91 4.93
CA VAL A 19 7.99 -4.67 5.74
C VAL A 19 6.63 -3.98 5.83
N SER A 20 5.85 -3.95 4.74
CA SER A 20 4.55 -3.29 4.70
C SER A 20 3.36 -4.25 4.70
N ASN A 21 3.55 -5.54 5.00
CA ASN A 21 2.51 -6.58 4.86
C ASN A 21 1.70 -6.41 3.55
N ALA A 22 2.41 -6.43 2.41
CA ALA A 22 1.84 -6.13 1.12
C ALA A 22 0.66 -7.06 0.81
N GLY A 23 -0.43 -6.48 0.33
CA GLY A 23 -1.65 -7.22 0.07
C GLY A 23 -2.50 -6.59 -1.03
N ALA A 24 -3.24 -7.43 -1.73
CA ALA A 24 -4.21 -7.05 -2.76
C ALA A 24 -5.25 -8.16 -2.89
N TYR A 25 -6.39 -7.89 -3.52
CA TYR A 25 -7.38 -8.94 -3.85
C TYR A 25 -7.75 -9.88 -2.69
N ARG A 26 -7.82 -9.35 -1.45
CA ARG A 26 -8.11 -10.06 -0.19
C ARG A 26 -7.04 -11.03 0.32
N GLY A 27 -5.86 -11.06 -0.30
CA GLY A 27 -4.69 -11.75 0.24
C GLY A 27 -3.62 -10.77 0.70
N GLU A 28 -2.86 -11.19 1.70
CA GLU A 28 -1.69 -10.49 2.24
C GLU A 28 -0.50 -11.45 2.32
N ILE A 29 0.72 -10.91 2.19
CA ILE A 29 1.93 -11.75 2.20
C ILE A 29 2.09 -12.55 3.48
N SER A 30 1.58 -12.03 4.60
CA SER A 30 1.61 -12.70 5.90
C SER A 30 0.67 -13.89 5.99
N ASP A 31 -0.33 -14.06 5.11
CA ASP A 31 -1.32 -15.15 5.17
C ASP A 31 -0.66 -16.54 5.09
N HIS A 32 0.47 -16.62 4.40
CA HIS A 32 1.17 -17.88 4.17
C HIS A 32 2.60 -17.91 4.72
N LEU A 33 3.03 -16.84 5.39
CA LEU A 33 4.36 -16.77 5.96
C LEU A 33 4.48 -17.73 7.14
N GLU A 34 5.55 -18.53 7.16
CA GLU A 34 5.90 -19.40 8.28
C GLU A 34 7.04 -18.79 9.10
N GLU A 35 8.18 -18.53 8.45
CA GLU A 35 9.38 -18.00 9.10
C GLU A 35 10.27 -17.21 8.13
N ILE A 36 11.11 -16.36 8.72
CA ILE A 36 12.04 -15.47 8.03
C ILE A 36 13.44 -15.66 8.63
N GLU A 37 14.45 -15.78 7.77
CA GLU A 37 15.85 -15.70 8.20
C GLU A 37 16.26 -14.23 8.21
N ILE A 38 16.63 -13.73 9.40
CA ILE A 38 17.08 -12.35 9.61
C ILE A 38 18.56 -12.30 9.94
N GLN A 39 19.21 -11.20 9.56
CA GLN A 39 20.54 -10.80 10.04
C GLN A 39 20.37 -9.58 10.95
N GLU A 40 20.81 -9.68 12.20
CA GLU A 40 20.86 -8.59 13.18
C GLU A 40 22.30 -8.46 13.69
N GLY A 41 23.00 -7.38 13.33
CA GLY A 41 24.44 -7.27 13.54
C GLY A 41 25.21 -8.42 12.86
N SER A 42 25.94 -9.24 13.63
CA SER A 42 26.64 -10.44 13.14
C SER A 42 25.81 -11.73 13.25
N GLU A 43 24.66 -11.71 13.93
CA GLU A 43 23.85 -12.90 14.18
C GLU A 43 22.87 -13.18 13.03
N ARG A 44 22.78 -14.46 12.64
CA ARG A 44 21.72 -14.97 11.75
C ARG A 44 20.82 -15.92 12.52
N ARG A 45 19.51 -15.71 12.41
CA ARG A 45 18.52 -16.59 13.03
C ARG A 45 17.22 -16.62 12.25
N TRP A 46 16.48 -17.72 12.41
CA TRP A 46 15.11 -17.81 11.96
C TRP A 46 14.17 -17.24 13.02
N VAL A 47 13.21 -16.43 12.58
CA VAL A 47 12.11 -15.90 13.40
C VAL A 47 10.79 -16.29 12.78
N GLY A 48 9.80 -16.62 13.62
CA GLY A 48 8.45 -16.94 13.15
C GLY A 48 7.67 -15.71 12.71
N LYS A 49 6.56 -15.92 12.00
CA LYS A 49 5.63 -14.86 11.57
C LYS A 49 5.28 -13.84 12.66
N ASP A 50 5.04 -14.29 13.89
CA ASP A 50 4.59 -13.43 14.99
C ASP A 50 5.62 -12.36 15.36
N TRP A 51 6.90 -12.61 15.12
CA TRP A 51 7.97 -11.62 15.33
C TRP A 51 7.78 -10.36 14.48
N MET A 52 7.15 -10.48 13.32
CA MET A 52 6.91 -9.34 12.43
C MET A 52 5.76 -8.45 12.90
N GLU A 53 4.92 -8.89 13.85
CA GLU A 53 3.81 -8.11 14.40
C GLU A 53 2.96 -7.42 13.33
N PHE A 54 2.55 -8.17 12.30
CA PHE A 54 1.88 -7.62 11.13
C PHE A 54 0.57 -6.90 11.46
N GLY A 55 0.33 -5.81 10.74
CA GLY A 55 -0.95 -5.10 10.70
C GLY A 55 -1.32 -4.69 9.27
N TYR A 56 -2.43 -3.97 9.13
CA TYR A 56 -2.82 -3.43 7.83
C TYR A 56 -1.79 -2.40 7.35
N ARG A 57 -1.05 -2.76 6.30
CA ARG A 57 0.05 -1.95 5.75
C ARG A 57 1.12 -1.59 6.78
N ASP A 58 1.40 -2.52 7.69
CA ASP A 58 2.30 -2.30 8.80
C ASP A 58 2.99 -3.60 9.25
N SER A 59 4.16 -3.45 9.88
CA SER A 59 4.89 -4.50 10.58
C SER A 59 5.84 -3.87 11.60
N ARG A 60 6.41 -4.69 12.48
CA ARG A 60 7.52 -4.33 13.38
C ARG A 60 8.64 -3.56 12.69
N LEU A 61 8.95 -3.90 11.43
CA LEU A 61 10.05 -3.29 10.67
C LEU A 61 9.71 -1.94 10.05
N ARG A 62 8.43 -1.55 10.05
CA ARG A 62 7.97 -0.26 9.51
C ARG A 62 7.86 0.83 10.58
N ARG A 63 7.76 0.44 11.85
CA ARG A 63 7.51 1.34 12.98
C ARG A 63 8.78 2.06 13.43
N SER A 64 8.60 3.21 14.08
CA SER A 64 9.70 3.92 14.74
C SER A 64 10.40 3.04 15.77
N GLY A 65 11.74 3.05 15.78
CA GLY A 65 12.54 2.18 16.65
C GLY A 65 12.60 0.72 16.19
N SER A 66 12.27 0.44 14.92
CA SER A 66 12.44 -0.88 14.32
C SER A 66 13.87 -1.40 14.50
N PRO A 67 14.07 -2.71 14.70
CA PRO A 67 15.40 -3.28 14.78
C PRO A 67 16.13 -3.14 13.43
N GLU A 68 17.43 -2.89 13.48
CA GLU A 68 18.27 -2.84 12.28
C GLU A 68 18.59 -4.26 11.81
N VAL A 69 17.75 -4.76 10.91
CA VAL A 69 17.88 -6.12 10.37
C VAL A 69 17.84 -6.16 8.85
N ALA A 70 18.53 -7.15 8.27
CA ALA A 70 18.35 -7.53 6.88
C ALA A 70 17.53 -8.83 6.78
N LEU A 71 16.54 -8.85 5.89
CA LEU A 71 15.76 -10.05 5.57
C LEU A 71 16.49 -10.85 4.49
N LEU A 72 16.85 -12.10 4.79
CA LEU A 72 17.69 -12.92 3.92
C LEU A 72 16.89 -13.98 3.16
N ARG A 73 16.04 -14.73 3.87
CA ARG A 73 15.24 -15.83 3.30
C ARG A 73 13.87 -15.88 3.94
N VAL A 74 12.94 -16.51 3.24
CA VAL A 74 11.55 -16.62 3.66
C VAL A 74 11.06 -18.03 3.37
N ARG A 75 10.34 -18.62 4.31
CA ARG A 75 9.60 -19.87 4.11
C ARG A 75 8.11 -19.60 4.15
N PHE A 76 7.43 -20.09 3.11
CA PHE A 76 5.98 -20.00 2.98
C PHE A 76 5.37 -21.39 3.09
N LYS A 77 4.26 -21.48 3.80
CA LYS A 77 3.39 -22.65 3.83
C LYS A 77 2.19 -22.40 2.91
N LEU A 78 2.32 -22.87 1.67
CA LEU A 78 1.33 -22.66 0.62
C LEU A 78 0.33 -23.83 0.54
N PRO A 79 -0.97 -23.56 0.38
CA PRO A 79 -1.95 -24.61 0.20
C PRO A 79 -1.77 -25.34 -1.15
N PRO A 80 -2.13 -26.64 -1.23
CA PRO A 80 -2.25 -27.33 -2.50
C PRO A 80 -3.34 -26.65 -3.34
N ARG A 81 -3.08 -26.52 -4.64
CA ARG A 81 -4.03 -25.94 -5.60
C ARG A 81 -3.69 -26.44 -6.99
N ALA A 82 -4.73 -26.73 -7.78
CA ALA A 82 -4.60 -27.10 -9.18
C ALA A 82 -3.91 -25.98 -9.98
N GLN A 83 -2.94 -26.34 -10.81
CA GLN A 83 -2.13 -25.38 -11.56
C GLN A 83 -2.98 -24.44 -12.43
N LYS A 84 -3.96 -24.99 -13.15
CA LYS A 84 -4.87 -24.21 -14.01
C LYS A 84 -5.64 -23.16 -13.22
N ALA A 85 -6.21 -23.54 -12.07
CA ALA A 85 -6.98 -22.62 -11.22
C ALA A 85 -6.11 -21.50 -10.62
N ALA A 86 -4.87 -21.81 -10.19
CA ALA A 86 -3.92 -20.81 -9.71
C ALA A 86 -3.55 -19.82 -10.84
N TYR A 87 -3.24 -20.34 -12.03
CA TYR A 87 -2.90 -19.53 -13.19
C TYR A 87 -4.06 -18.60 -13.61
N GLU A 88 -5.29 -19.11 -13.66
CA GLU A 88 -6.47 -18.32 -14.03
C GLU A 88 -6.75 -17.19 -13.04
N SER A 89 -6.64 -17.45 -11.73
CA SER A 89 -6.75 -16.41 -10.69
C SER A 89 -5.67 -15.33 -10.84
N ALA A 90 -4.41 -15.73 -11.00
CA ALA A 90 -3.30 -14.79 -11.18
C ALA A 90 -3.47 -13.96 -12.47
N ARG A 91 -3.87 -14.59 -13.57
CA ARG A 91 -4.12 -13.90 -14.85
C ARG A 91 -5.28 -12.89 -14.74
N GLU A 92 -6.32 -13.21 -13.98
CA GLU A 92 -7.43 -12.29 -13.72
C GLU A 92 -6.98 -11.08 -12.88
N PHE A 93 -6.28 -11.31 -11.78
CA PHE A 93 -5.76 -10.22 -10.95
C PHE A 93 -4.78 -9.32 -11.71
N GLN A 94 -3.90 -9.90 -12.53
CA GLN A 94 -3.00 -9.13 -13.37
C GLN A 94 -3.76 -8.24 -14.38
N ARG A 95 -4.80 -8.78 -15.03
CA ARG A 95 -5.65 -8.01 -15.95
C ARG A 95 -6.33 -6.84 -15.23
N GLN A 96 -6.90 -7.07 -14.05
CA GLN A 96 -7.50 -6.00 -13.26
C GLN A 96 -6.48 -4.93 -12.85
N ARG A 97 -5.26 -5.33 -12.47
CA ARG A 97 -4.20 -4.39 -12.08
C ARG A 97 -3.81 -3.48 -13.25
N ILE A 98 -3.52 -4.07 -14.41
CA ILE A 98 -3.20 -3.35 -15.65
C ILE A 98 -4.35 -2.42 -16.05
N GLY A 99 -5.61 -2.84 -15.82
CA GLY A 99 -6.82 -2.08 -16.10
C GLY A 99 -7.07 -0.88 -15.18
N LYS A 100 -6.57 -0.91 -13.94
CA LYS A 100 -6.88 0.11 -12.91
C LYS A 100 -5.70 1.02 -12.57
N GLN A 101 -4.47 0.54 -12.69
CA GLN A 101 -3.29 1.27 -12.21
C GLN A 101 -2.58 2.02 -13.34
N PRO A 102 -2.09 3.24 -13.11
CA PRO A 102 -1.32 3.98 -14.10
C PRO A 102 0.07 3.34 -14.30
N PRO A 103 0.61 3.31 -15.53
CA PRO A 103 1.97 2.83 -15.80
C PRO A 103 3.05 3.88 -15.50
N THR A 104 2.64 5.13 -15.26
CA THR A 104 3.52 6.26 -14.96
C THR A 104 4.27 6.03 -13.64
N PRO A 105 5.57 6.40 -13.53
CA PRO A 105 6.35 6.18 -12.32
C PRO A 105 5.65 6.70 -11.05
N SER A 106 5.52 5.83 -10.05
CA SER A 106 4.90 6.12 -8.76
C SER A 106 5.39 5.14 -7.69
N ALA A 107 5.03 5.41 -6.44
CA ALA A 107 5.21 4.49 -5.31
C ALA A 107 3.94 3.65 -5.01
N GLY A 108 3.06 3.47 -6.01
CA GLY A 108 1.78 2.78 -5.81
C GLY A 108 0.70 3.68 -5.18
N SER A 109 -0.15 3.06 -4.34
CA SER A 109 -1.11 3.82 -3.53
C SER A 109 -0.36 4.62 -2.46
N PHE A 110 -0.56 5.93 -2.45
CA PHE A 110 0.21 6.83 -1.60
C PHE A 110 -0.33 6.86 -0.17
N PHE A 111 -1.66 6.75 -0.01
CA PHE A 111 -2.33 6.78 1.28
C PHE A 111 -2.99 5.43 1.60
N LYS A 112 -3.02 5.08 2.88
CA LYS A 112 -3.81 3.97 3.41
C LYS A 112 -5.31 4.27 3.30
N ASN A 113 -6.12 3.22 3.25
CA ASN A 113 -7.57 3.39 3.31
C ASN A 113 -8.02 3.79 4.72
N VAL A 114 -9.09 4.58 4.80
CA VAL A 114 -9.64 5.08 6.07
C VAL A 114 -10.65 4.09 6.62
N GLN A 115 -10.57 3.80 7.93
CA GLN A 115 -11.57 3.03 8.65
C GLN A 115 -12.44 3.99 9.47
N ASN A 116 -13.65 4.27 9.00
CA ASN A 116 -14.60 5.16 9.67
C ASN A 116 -16.05 4.85 9.22
N THR A 117 -16.80 4.14 10.06
CA THR A 117 -18.17 3.70 9.76
C THR A 117 -19.14 4.87 9.57
N GLU A 118 -19.10 5.87 10.45
CA GLU A 118 -20.01 7.02 10.37
C GLU A 118 -19.81 7.82 9.08
N LEU A 119 -18.56 8.10 8.71
CA LEU A 119 -18.26 8.75 7.44
C LEU A 119 -18.67 7.88 6.26
N ALA A 120 -18.39 6.57 6.30
CA ALA A 120 -18.72 5.66 5.21
C ALA A 120 -20.21 5.68 4.86
N HIS A 121 -21.10 5.68 5.86
CA HIS A 121 -22.55 5.76 5.64
C HIS A 121 -23.01 7.07 5.01
N ARG A 122 -22.29 8.17 5.23
CA ARG A 122 -22.59 9.49 4.66
C ARG A 122 -22.03 9.71 3.25
N LEU A 123 -21.12 8.85 2.77
CA LEU A 123 -20.49 9.03 1.47
C LEU A 123 -21.40 8.54 0.32
N PRO A 124 -21.86 9.44 -0.57
CA PRO A 124 -22.67 9.05 -1.73
C PRO A 124 -21.81 8.29 -2.74
N GLY A 125 -22.32 7.18 -3.29
CA GLY A 125 -21.59 6.39 -4.29
C GLY A 125 -20.54 5.42 -3.75
N LEU A 126 -20.29 5.38 -2.44
CA LEU A 126 -19.46 4.32 -1.84
C LEU A 126 -20.19 2.96 -1.97
N PRO A 127 -19.56 1.91 -2.53
CA PRO A 127 -20.19 0.59 -2.66
C PRO A 127 -20.73 0.08 -1.32
N ALA A 128 -21.93 -0.51 -1.32
CA ALA A 128 -22.61 -0.97 -0.10
C ALA A 128 -21.71 -1.86 0.79
N LEU A 129 -21.02 -2.82 0.18
CA LEU A 129 -20.08 -3.68 0.91
C LEU A 129 -18.98 -2.89 1.66
N LEU A 130 -18.43 -1.84 1.04
CA LEU A 130 -17.39 -1.03 1.67
C LEU A 130 -17.96 -0.11 2.75
N ARG A 131 -19.18 0.38 2.53
CA ARG A 131 -19.96 1.17 3.48
C ARG A 131 -20.21 0.38 4.76
N ASP A 132 -20.72 -0.84 4.64
CA ASP A 132 -21.06 -1.71 5.77
C ASP A 132 -19.81 -2.13 6.56
N LEU A 133 -18.67 -2.26 5.88
CA LEU A 133 -17.38 -2.54 6.52
C LEU A 133 -16.72 -1.28 7.13
N GLY A 134 -17.30 -0.08 6.96
CA GLY A 134 -16.70 1.19 7.37
C GLY A 134 -15.36 1.49 6.69
N LYS A 135 -15.07 0.84 5.55
CA LYS A 135 -13.78 0.91 4.87
C LYS A 135 -13.87 1.84 3.66
N ILE A 136 -13.19 2.97 3.74
CA ILE A 136 -13.24 4.02 2.72
C ILE A 136 -11.92 4.04 1.94
N PRO A 137 -11.94 3.78 0.62
CA PRO A 137 -10.73 3.92 -0.18
C PRO A 137 -10.22 5.36 -0.19
N ALA A 138 -8.94 5.61 0.08
CA ALA A 138 -8.41 6.97 0.03
C ALA A 138 -8.59 7.60 -1.36
N GLY A 139 -8.41 6.80 -2.42
CA GLY A 139 -8.67 7.23 -3.80
C GLY A 139 -10.12 7.69 -4.03
N PHE A 140 -11.10 7.15 -3.31
CA PHE A 140 -12.50 7.58 -3.41
C PHE A 140 -12.67 9.00 -2.88
N LEU A 141 -12.12 9.30 -1.70
CA LEU A 141 -12.16 10.65 -1.09
C LEU A 141 -11.41 11.68 -1.94
N ILE A 142 -10.28 11.27 -2.54
CA ILE A 142 -9.49 12.18 -3.38
C ILE A 142 -10.24 12.49 -4.68
N GLU A 143 -10.88 11.48 -5.27
CA GLU A 143 -11.66 11.63 -6.50
C GLU A 143 -12.94 12.44 -6.31
N SER A 144 -13.67 12.25 -5.21
CA SER A 144 -14.89 13.01 -4.91
C SER A 144 -14.64 14.51 -4.73
N LEU A 145 -13.40 14.90 -4.41
CA LEU A 145 -12.96 16.30 -4.34
C LEU A 145 -12.39 16.83 -5.66
N GLY A 146 -12.55 16.09 -6.76
CA GLY A 146 -12.10 16.52 -8.09
C GLY A 146 -10.58 16.66 -8.23
N MET A 147 -9.79 16.02 -7.36
CA MET A 147 -8.33 16.21 -7.34
C MET A 147 -7.56 15.42 -8.40
N LYS A 148 -8.23 14.58 -9.21
CA LYS A 148 -7.59 13.86 -10.32
C LYS A 148 -6.93 14.86 -11.28
N GLY A 149 -5.63 14.71 -11.52
CA GLY A 149 -4.85 15.61 -12.37
C GLY A 149 -4.33 16.87 -11.67
N LEU A 150 -4.58 17.07 -10.38
CA LEU A 150 -3.94 18.14 -9.59
C LEU A 150 -2.42 17.99 -9.65
N ARG A 151 -1.69 19.10 -9.83
CA ARG A 151 -0.24 19.12 -10.03
C ARG A 151 0.48 19.99 -9.02
N GLN A 152 1.73 19.62 -8.77
CA GLN A 152 2.74 20.39 -8.05
C GLN A 152 4.09 20.09 -8.71
N GLY A 153 4.69 21.07 -9.38
CA GLY A 153 5.91 20.83 -10.18
C GLY A 153 5.75 19.64 -11.15
N GLY A 154 6.68 18.68 -11.08
CA GLY A 154 6.63 17.44 -11.87
C GLY A 154 5.69 16.36 -11.31
N ALA A 155 5.09 16.55 -10.13
CA ALA A 155 4.17 15.60 -9.51
C ALA A 155 2.71 15.83 -9.95
N MET A 156 1.93 14.75 -10.02
CA MET A 156 0.50 14.81 -10.36
C MET A 156 -0.33 13.74 -9.66
N VAL A 157 -1.54 14.06 -9.22
CA VAL A 157 -2.55 13.08 -8.79
C VAL A 157 -3.04 12.30 -10.02
N GLY A 158 -2.96 10.98 -9.97
CA GLY A 158 -3.27 10.11 -11.11
C GLY A 158 -4.70 10.27 -11.62
N LYS A 159 -4.83 10.58 -12.92
CA LYS A 159 -6.15 10.67 -13.60
C LYS A 159 -6.87 9.33 -13.63
N ARG A 160 -6.12 8.24 -13.80
CA ARG A 160 -6.64 6.87 -13.81
C ARG A 160 -7.03 6.38 -12.41
N HIS A 161 -6.21 6.73 -11.41
CA HIS A 161 -6.38 6.30 -10.02
C HIS A 161 -5.94 7.41 -9.07
N ALA A 162 -6.88 7.98 -8.32
CA ALA A 162 -6.62 9.19 -7.53
C ALA A 162 -5.68 8.98 -6.32
N ASN A 163 -5.57 7.75 -5.81
CA ASN A 163 -4.60 7.43 -4.75
C ASN A 163 -3.13 7.30 -5.23
N PHE A 164 -2.84 7.54 -6.51
CA PHE A 164 -1.48 7.44 -7.04
C PHE A 164 -0.93 8.85 -7.25
N LEU A 165 0.17 9.18 -6.57
CA LEU A 165 0.95 10.37 -6.87
C LEU A 165 2.04 9.99 -7.88
N LEU A 166 1.97 10.60 -9.06
CA LEU A 166 2.76 10.25 -10.23
C LEU A 166 3.89 11.25 -10.43
N ASN A 167 5.05 10.76 -10.82
CA ASN A 167 6.06 11.57 -11.47
C ASN A 167 5.74 11.64 -12.98
N VAL A 168 5.19 12.76 -13.44
CA VAL A 168 4.85 12.98 -14.85
C VAL A 168 5.99 13.64 -15.65
N GLY A 169 7.18 13.74 -15.04
CA GLY A 169 8.37 14.33 -15.61
C GLY A 169 9.00 15.33 -14.65
N GLY A 170 10.25 15.08 -14.24
CA GLY A 170 11.04 16.00 -13.41
C GLY A 170 10.53 16.21 -11.98
N ALA A 171 9.64 15.36 -11.45
CA ALA A 171 9.15 15.52 -10.09
C ALA A 171 10.29 15.36 -9.08
N THR A 172 10.42 16.34 -8.19
CA THR A 172 11.30 16.21 -7.02
C THR A 172 10.57 15.50 -5.88
N ALA A 173 11.33 14.98 -4.90
CA ALA A 173 10.73 14.42 -3.70
C ALA A 173 9.92 15.46 -2.91
N ASN A 174 10.33 16.73 -2.98
CA ASN A 174 9.57 17.85 -2.41
C ASN A 174 8.24 18.08 -3.13
N ASP A 175 8.20 18.01 -4.47
CA ASP A 175 6.95 18.14 -5.22
C ASP A 175 5.91 17.09 -4.82
N ILE A 176 6.34 15.82 -4.72
CA ILE A 176 5.48 14.71 -4.31
C ILE A 176 4.96 14.94 -2.88
N ARG A 177 5.84 15.35 -1.97
CA ARG A 177 5.47 15.61 -0.57
C ARG A 177 4.53 16.80 -0.43
N THR A 178 4.78 17.91 -1.14
CA THR A 178 3.89 19.07 -1.15
C THR A 178 2.52 18.70 -1.71
N LEU A 179 2.49 17.93 -2.81
CA LEU A 179 1.23 17.43 -3.38
C LEU A 179 0.47 16.54 -2.40
N ALA A 180 1.17 15.65 -1.68
CA ALA A 180 0.56 14.84 -0.64
C ALA A 180 -0.03 15.69 0.49
N GLY A 181 0.68 16.74 0.92
CA GLY A 181 0.18 17.72 1.89
C GLY A 181 -1.09 18.43 1.44
N MET A 182 -1.16 18.87 0.18
CA MET A 182 -2.36 19.47 -0.41
C MET A 182 -3.54 18.50 -0.40
N VAL A 183 -3.31 17.23 -0.77
CA VAL A 183 -4.33 16.18 -0.76
C VAL A 183 -4.86 15.93 0.65
N LYS A 184 -3.95 15.74 1.63
CA LYS A 184 -4.32 15.56 3.04
C LYS A 184 -5.13 16.75 3.56
N GLY A 185 -4.68 17.97 3.30
CA GLY A 185 -5.35 19.19 3.75
C GLY A 185 -6.79 19.29 3.24
N ARG A 186 -7.01 19.04 1.95
CA ARG A 186 -8.36 19.07 1.34
C ARG A 186 -9.27 17.95 1.86
N VAL A 187 -8.73 16.75 2.07
CA VAL A 187 -9.49 15.63 2.63
C VAL A 187 -9.87 15.89 4.10
N ARG A 188 -8.94 16.42 4.90
CA ARG A 188 -9.23 16.84 6.28
C ARG A 188 -10.32 17.91 6.29
N GLU A 189 -10.18 18.96 5.49
CA GLU A 189 -11.13 20.07 5.44
C GLU A 189 -12.54 19.62 5.05
N ALA A 190 -12.67 18.74 4.05
CA ALA A 190 -13.96 18.31 3.54
C ALA A 190 -14.63 17.20 4.37
N TYR A 191 -13.85 16.30 4.98
CA TYR A 191 -14.36 15.07 5.60
C TYR A 191 -14.01 14.91 7.07
N GLY A 192 -13.17 15.78 7.64
CA GLY A 192 -12.73 15.69 9.04
C GLY A 192 -11.83 14.49 9.34
N VAL A 193 -11.23 13.87 8.32
CA VAL A 193 -10.34 12.70 8.48
C VAL A 193 -8.94 12.99 7.95
N GLU A 194 -7.94 12.46 8.65
CA GLU A 194 -6.55 12.49 8.21
C GLU A 194 -6.24 11.27 7.34
N LEU A 195 -5.63 11.51 6.17
CA LEU A 195 -5.06 10.41 5.39
C LEU A 195 -3.67 10.07 5.92
N GLU A 196 -3.50 8.82 6.32
CA GLU A 196 -2.19 8.27 6.65
C GLU A 196 -1.44 7.85 5.38
N GLU A 197 -0.16 8.16 5.31
CA GLU A 197 0.69 7.80 4.18
C GLU A 197 1.17 6.34 4.27
N GLU A 198 1.00 5.58 3.18
CA GLU A 198 1.51 4.21 3.05
C GLU A 198 3.00 4.20 2.66
N VAL A 199 3.46 5.25 1.98
CA VAL A 199 4.87 5.43 1.63
C VAL A 199 5.74 5.76 2.85
N LEU A 200 7.04 5.47 2.75
CA LEU A 200 8.03 5.88 3.74
C LEU A 200 8.95 6.94 3.12
N TYR A 201 9.21 8.01 3.88
CA TYR A 201 10.22 8.99 3.49
C TYR A 201 11.58 8.58 4.00
N LEU A 202 12.57 8.62 3.12
CA LEU A 202 13.98 8.39 3.44
C LEU A 202 14.76 9.70 3.36
N GLY A 203 15.84 9.81 4.13
CA GLY A 203 16.75 10.96 4.13
C GLY A 203 16.38 12.06 5.12
N ARG A 204 17.16 13.14 5.09
CA ARG A 204 16.98 14.31 5.96
C ARG A 204 16.00 15.28 5.32
N TRP A 205 14.93 15.60 6.04
CA TRP A 205 13.92 16.55 5.61
C TRP A 205 13.99 17.81 6.46
N ARG A 206 13.92 18.99 5.82
CA ARG A 206 13.89 20.26 6.54
C ARG A 206 12.47 20.54 7.06
N GLY A 207 12.36 20.93 8.33
CA GLY A 207 11.11 21.21 9.02
C GLY A 207 10.64 20.04 9.89
N SER A 208 10.32 20.33 11.16
CA SER A 208 9.62 19.42 12.06
C SER A 208 8.16 19.29 11.64
N TRP A 209 7.66 18.05 11.60
CA TRP A 209 6.26 17.72 11.42
C TRP A 209 5.89 16.67 12.44
#